data_AF-A0A1H6F7I1-F1
#
_entry.id   AF-A0A1H6F7I1-F1
#
_cell.length_a   1.000
_cell.length_b   1.000
_cell.length_c   1.000
_cell.angle_alpha   90.00
_cell.angle_beta   90.00
_cell.angle_gamma   90.00
#
_symmetry.space_group_name_H-M   'P 1'
#
loop_
_entity.id
_entity.type
_entity.pdbx_description
1 polymer ?
#
loop_
_entity_poly.entity_id
_entity_poly.type
_entity_poly.pdbx_seq_one_letter_code
_entity_poly.pdbx_strand_id
1 'polypeptide(L)'
;MSKKVMSKKNVLAGAALLTAAGVKAEANDACVQEVNTGGLVGSKLSLGYNHLTLDESPAQNVTVCTPNNDIWDTKTGRTQTMPDEMSVAVQLGQTHTTQLRFTIGDIVPEDNDRYLFLLAGTSRLPSPSFDSTRSVYKFCLGGQVEWLAWYDIPKRTISEQEETAFLARTVNSIGMADYNQADKVVVKFNFENAKLSTFLASGESTLYVQAGLIDKKEWDDAMAGKGINIDSLIFSEIDKITLMNGSCPDGYTAQTADDDGLLSSSSAPTKSGGDTSGDTGATK
;
A
#
# COMPACT_ATOMS: atom_id res chain seq x y z
N MET A 1 -15.44 8.06 -34.78
CA MET A 1 -15.03 8.69 -33.50
C MET A 1 -13.86 7.89 -32.95
N SER A 2 -12.63 8.35 -33.18
CA SER A 2 -11.40 7.62 -32.85
C SER A 2 -10.98 7.91 -31.41
N LYS A 3 -10.97 6.88 -30.56
CA LYS A 3 -10.36 6.94 -29.21
C LYS A 3 -8.85 7.05 -29.37
N LYS A 4 -8.30 8.19 -28.97
CA LYS A 4 -6.86 8.45 -28.96
C LYS A 4 -6.30 7.97 -27.62
N VAL A 5 -5.69 6.78 -27.61
CA VAL A 5 -4.86 6.32 -26.50
C VAL A 5 -3.55 7.08 -26.59
N MET A 6 -3.34 8.05 -25.69
CA MET A 6 -2.04 8.73 -25.59
C MET A 6 -1.06 7.82 -24.86
N SER A 7 -0.12 7.26 -25.61
CA SER A 7 1.12 6.67 -25.09
C SER A 7 1.91 7.78 -24.40
N LYS A 8 1.98 7.74 -23.07
CA LYS A 8 2.88 8.59 -22.27
C LYS A 8 4.26 7.94 -22.25
N LYS A 9 5.18 8.52 -23.03
CA LYS A 9 6.63 8.37 -22.84
C LYS A 9 7.05 9.14 -21.59
N ASN A 10 7.86 8.49 -20.75
CA ASN A 10 8.82 9.06 -19.79
C ASN A 10 8.43 10.38 -19.12
N VAL A 11 7.74 10.31 -17.98
CA VAL A 11 7.79 11.38 -16.97
C VAL A 11 8.78 10.94 -15.90
N LEU A 12 10.07 11.13 -16.20
CA LEU A 12 11.18 11.05 -15.26
C LEU A 12 11.65 12.49 -15.04
N ALA A 13 10.89 13.26 -14.26
CA ALA A 13 11.26 14.61 -13.84
C ALA A 13 10.42 15.00 -12.63
N GLY A 14 11.05 15.10 -11.46
CA GLY A 14 10.40 15.63 -10.26
C GLY A 14 10.71 14.92 -8.94
N ALA A 15 11.85 14.26 -8.78
CA ALA A 15 12.35 13.91 -7.45
C ALA A 15 12.95 15.17 -6.79
N ALA A 16 12.09 16.06 -6.30
CA ALA A 16 12.50 17.08 -5.36
C ALA A 16 12.69 16.40 -3.99
N LEU A 17 13.97 16.22 -3.63
CA LEU A 17 14.43 15.69 -2.34
C LEU A 17 13.76 16.43 -1.17
N LEU A 18 12.86 15.75 -0.44
CA LEU A 18 12.51 16.12 0.93
C LEU A 18 13.64 15.62 1.85
N THR A 19 14.55 16.52 2.22
CA THR A 19 15.60 16.21 3.21
C THR A 19 15.07 16.54 4.61
N ALA A 20 14.56 15.54 5.32
CA ALA A 20 14.19 15.70 6.73
C ALA A 20 15.39 15.38 7.64
N ALA A 21 15.78 16.35 8.46
CA ALA A 21 16.80 16.17 9.49
C ALA A 21 16.26 15.26 10.62
N GLY A 22 17.09 14.32 11.08
CA GLY A 22 16.70 13.29 12.02
C GLY A 22 16.47 13.79 13.45
N VAL A 23 15.33 13.41 14.03
CA VAL A 23 15.07 13.45 15.48
C VAL A 23 14.63 12.04 15.89
N LYS A 24 15.17 11.54 17.00
CA LYS A 24 14.75 10.26 17.60
C LYS A 24 13.41 10.45 18.32
N ALA A 25 12.43 9.59 18.03
CA ALA A 25 11.21 9.45 18.82
C ALA A 25 10.96 7.96 19.16
N GLU A 26 10.69 7.70 20.44
CA GLU A 26 10.27 6.41 20.97
C GLU A 26 8.76 6.17 20.77
N ALA A 27 8.38 4.89 20.81
CA ALA A 27 7.09 4.27 20.51
C ALA A 27 5.81 4.99 21.01
N ASN A 28 5.29 5.89 20.18
CA ASN A 28 3.92 5.85 19.66
C ASN A 28 4.09 5.83 18.14
N ASP A 29 3.18 5.23 17.37
CA ASP A 29 3.30 5.26 15.90
C ASP A 29 3.32 6.74 15.46
N ALA A 30 4.52 7.26 15.16
CA ALA A 30 4.72 8.70 14.92
C ALA A 30 3.95 9.21 13.69
N CYS A 31 3.38 8.29 12.91
CA CYS A 31 2.67 8.53 11.66
C CYS A 31 1.16 8.50 11.84
N VAL A 32 0.67 8.28 13.05
CA VAL A 32 -0.73 8.46 13.43
C VAL A 32 -0.84 9.72 14.28
N GLN A 33 -1.73 10.64 13.87
CA GLN A 33 -2.10 11.78 14.70
C GLN A 33 -2.93 11.27 15.88
N GLU A 34 -2.53 11.61 17.11
CA GLU A 34 -3.36 11.33 18.28
C GLU A 34 -4.73 12.01 18.10
N VAL A 35 -5.81 11.21 18.05
CA VAL A 35 -7.20 11.67 17.81
C VAL A 35 -7.77 12.48 19.00
N ASN A 36 -6.92 12.90 19.93
CA ASN A 36 -7.25 13.65 21.13
C ASN A 36 -6.86 15.13 20.97
N THR A 37 -7.64 15.93 20.24
CA THR A 37 -7.93 17.36 20.51
C THR A 37 -8.46 18.05 19.26
N GLY A 38 -9.75 18.40 19.26
CA GLY A 38 -10.35 19.64 18.70
C GLY A 38 -10.00 20.20 17.30
N GLY A 39 -9.13 19.60 16.50
CA GLY A 39 -8.59 20.17 15.26
C GLY A 39 -8.86 19.38 13.98
N LEU A 40 -9.31 18.13 14.09
CA LEU A 40 -9.75 17.35 12.93
C LEU A 40 -11.10 17.89 12.44
N VAL A 41 -11.17 18.27 11.16
CA VAL A 41 -12.44 18.58 10.50
C VAL A 41 -13.18 17.25 10.27
N GLY A 42 -14.22 17.01 11.08
CA GLY A 42 -14.96 15.74 11.11
C GLY A 42 -14.76 15.01 12.44
N SER A 43 -15.86 14.50 13.02
CA SER A 43 -15.80 13.68 14.22
C SER A 43 -14.93 12.42 13.99
N LYS A 44 -14.15 12.03 15.01
CA LYS A 44 -13.36 10.79 15.17
C LYS A 44 -13.38 9.81 13.98
N LEU A 45 -12.22 9.56 13.36
CA LEU A 45 -11.96 8.47 12.40
C LEU A 45 -13.09 8.26 11.37
N SER A 46 -13.22 9.17 10.40
CA SER A 46 -14.19 9.08 9.33
C SER A 46 -13.51 8.61 8.05
N LEU A 47 -13.76 7.34 7.68
CA LEU A 47 -13.26 6.72 6.44
C LEU A 47 -13.55 7.63 5.24
N GLY A 48 -12.51 7.87 4.44
CA GLY A 48 -12.56 8.69 3.24
C GLY A 48 -12.57 10.20 3.39
N TYR A 49 -12.73 10.69 4.61
CA TYR A 49 -12.70 12.11 4.91
C TYR A 49 -11.40 12.52 5.59
N ASN A 50 -10.94 11.70 6.54
CA ASN A 50 -9.72 11.93 7.29
C ASN A 50 -8.75 10.76 7.27
N HIS A 51 -9.07 9.66 6.58
CA HIS A 51 -8.11 8.63 6.24
C HIS A 51 -8.59 7.83 5.03
N LEU A 52 -7.66 7.33 4.23
CA LEU A 52 -7.92 6.33 3.21
C LEU A 52 -7.65 4.94 3.78
N THR A 53 -8.21 3.91 3.18
CA THR A 53 -7.75 2.53 3.40
C THR A 53 -6.83 2.11 2.26
N LEU A 54 -5.84 1.31 2.59
CA LEU A 54 -4.90 0.69 1.67
C LEU A 54 -4.86 -0.79 2.01
N ASP A 55 -5.41 -1.62 1.12
CA ASP A 55 -5.30 -3.06 1.24
C ASP A 55 -4.32 -3.57 0.17
N GLU A 56 -3.27 -4.25 0.58
CA GLU A 56 -2.40 -4.99 -0.31
C GLU A 56 -2.89 -6.43 -0.52
N SER A 57 -2.75 -6.92 -1.75
CA SER A 57 -2.99 -8.32 -2.05
C SER A 57 -1.96 -8.84 -3.05
N PRO A 58 -1.52 -10.10 -2.91
CA PRO A 58 -0.74 -10.73 -3.95
C PRO A 58 -1.59 -10.89 -5.21
N ALA A 59 -0.95 -10.79 -6.37
CA ALA A 59 -1.58 -11.08 -7.66
C ALA A 59 -0.80 -12.20 -8.35
N GLN A 60 -0.10 -11.92 -9.45
CA GLN A 60 0.55 -12.95 -10.24
C GLN A 60 2.02 -13.17 -9.86
N ASN A 61 2.44 -14.45 -9.83
CA ASN A 61 3.82 -14.88 -9.60
C ASN A 61 4.41 -14.38 -8.27
N VAL A 62 3.57 -14.37 -7.23
CA VAL A 62 3.93 -13.95 -5.88
C VAL A 62 3.79 -15.13 -4.94
N THR A 63 4.85 -15.40 -4.17
CA THR A 63 4.78 -16.30 -3.02
C THR A 63 4.76 -15.45 -1.76
N VAL A 64 3.65 -15.47 -1.03
CA VAL A 64 3.55 -14.81 0.27
C VAL A 64 4.06 -15.76 1.35
N CYS A 65 4.85 -15.22 2.27
CA CYS A 65 5.46 -15.95 3.37
C CYS A 65 4.76 -15.55 4.68
N THR A 66 4.02 -16.48 5.25
CA THR A 66 3.31 -16.27 6.52
C THR A 66 3.95 -17.10 7.62
N PRO A 67 4.22 -16.57 8.83
CA PRO A 67 4.68 -17.38 9.95
C PRO A 67 3.75 -18.59 10.20
N ASN A 68 4.29 -19.77 10.49
CA ASN A 68 3.49 -21.00 10.65
C ASN A 68 2.45 -20.94 11.79
N ASN A 69 2.64 -20.03 12.74
CA ASN A 69 1.73 -19.76 13.85
C ASN A 69 0.62 -18.75 13.51
N ASP A 70 0.79 -18.00 12.42
CA ASP A 70 -0.23 -17.06 11.93
C ASP A 70 -1.08 -17.78 10.89
N ILE A 71 -2.12 -18.45 11.37
CA ILE A 71 -3.13 -19.06 10.50
C ILE A 71 -3.99 -17.91 9.97
N TRP A 72 -3.57 -17.29 8.87
CA TRP A 72 -4.52 -16.56 8.03
C TRP A 72 -5.56 -17.59 7.60
N ASP A 73 -6.84 -17.37 7.92
CA ASP A 73 -7.91 -18.34 7.65
C ASP A 73 -8.17 -18.46 6.14
N THR A 74 -7.27 -19.17 5.47
CA THR A 74 -7.32 -19.45 4.03
C THR A 74 -8.39 -20.49 3.69
N LYS A 75 -9.05 -21.10 4.70
CA LYS A 75 -10.02 -22.18 4.50
C LYS A 75 -11.37 -21.70 3.99
N THR A 76 -11.68 -20.41 4.10
CA THR A 76 -12.98 -19.88 3.69
C THR A 76 -12.98 -19.23 2.30
N GLY A 77 -11.81 -19.07 1.67
CA GLY A 77 -11.67 -18.74 0.25
C GLY A 77 -12.35 -17.46 -0.23
N ARG A 78 -12.73 -16.51 0.64
CA ARG A 78 -13.63 -15.41 0.24
C ARG A 78 -13.15 -13.98 0.43
N THR A 79 -12.21 -13.69 1.31
CA THR A 79 -11.54 -12.37 1.36
C THR A 79 -10.39 -12.48 2.34
N GLN A 80 -9.15 -12.53 1.86
CA GLN A 80 -8.00 -12.42 2.73
C GLN A 80 -7.57 -10.96 2.71
N THR A 81 -8.05 -10.19 3.67
CA THR A 81 -7.39 -8.93 4.04
C THR A 81 -5.99 -9.33 4.51
N MET A 82 -4.97 -8.90 3.78
CA MET A 82 -3.59 -9.11 4.22
C MET A 82 -3.35 -8.22 5.46
N PRO A 83 -2.47 -8.63 6.37
CA PRO A 83 -1.98 -7.69 7.37
C PRO A 83 -1.13 -6.61 6.69
N ASP A 84 -1.16 -5.39 7.24
CA ASP A 84 -0.34 -4.24 6.83
C ASP A 84 1.18 -4.54 6.85
N GLU A 85 1.60 -5.69 7.38
CA GLU A 85 2.96 -6.22 7.24
C GLU A 85 2.95 -7.55 6.48
N MET A 86 3.31 -7.53 5.19
CA MET A 86 3.43 -8.72 4.38
C MET A 86 4.90 -9.08 4.08
N SER A 87 5.17 -10.37 3.93
CA SER A 87 6.47 -10.88 3.45
C SER A 87 6.28 -11.62 2.12
N VAL A 88 7.09 -11.29 1.12
CA VAL A 88 6.97 -11.82 -0.24
C VAL A 88 8.29 -12.44 -0.67
N ALA A 89 8.26 -13.74 -0.97
CA ALA A 89 9.35 -14.43 -1.64
C ALA A 89 9.35 -14.10 -3.14
N VAL A 90 10.50 -13.60 -3.60
CA VAL A 90 10.75 -13.24 -5.00
C VAL A 90 11.81 -14.18 -5.57
N GLN A 91 11.47 -14.91 -6.63
CA GLN A 91 12.43 -15.73 -7.36
C GLN A 91 13.16 -14.89 -8.41
N LEU A 92 14.34 -14.37 -8.04
CA LEU A 92 15.19 -13.64 -8.96
C LEU A 92 15.68 -14.54 -10.11
N GLY A 93 15.76 -13.98 -11.32
CA GLY A 93 16.25 -14.68 -12.51
C GLY A 93 15.19 -15.41 -13.34
N GLN A 94 13.95 -15.49 -12.87
CA GLN A 94 12.83 -15.89 -13.73
C GLN A 94 12.40 -14.74 -14.66
N THR A 95 11.86 -15.08 -15.83
CA THR A 95 11.33 -14.10 -16.81
C THR A 95 10.00 -13.47 -16.37
N HIS A 96 9.39 -13.97 -15.30
CA HIS A 96 8.08 -13.54 -14.83
C HIS A 96 8.19 -12.31 -13.94
N THR A 97 7.37 -11.28 -14.19
CA THR A 97 7.23 -10.14 -13.28
C THR A 97 6.46 -10.54 -12.03
N THR A 98 6.94 -10.13 -10.86
CA THR A 98 6.18 -10.21 -9.60
C THR A 98 5.14 -9.09 -9.58
N GLN A 99 3.85 -9.43 -9.45
CA GLN A 99 2.78 -8.44 -9.45
C GLN A 99 2.10 -8.35 -8.07
N LEU A 100 2.08 -7.15 -7.49
CA LEU A 100 1.27 -6.84 -6.32
C LEU A 100 0.06 -5.99 -6.73
N ARG A 101 -1.03 -6.16 -5.98
CA ARG A 101 -2.25 -5.36 -6.11
C ARG A 101 -2.40 -4.53 -4.86
N PHE A 102 -2.72 -3.25 -5.03
CA PHE A 102 -3.08 -2.34 -3.97
C PHE A 102 -4.50 -1.84 -4.22
N THR A 103 -5.36 -1.95 -3.23
CA THR A 103 -6.72 -1.42 -3.28
C THR A 103 -6.78 -0.23 -2.36
N ILE A 104 -6.90 0.96 -2.95
CA ILE A 104 -7.09 2.18 -2.20
C ILE A 104 -8.59 2.40 -2.07
N GLY A 105 -9.10 2.28 -0.85
CA GLY A 105 -10.52 2.33 -0.55
C GLY A 105 -10.98 3.64 0.04
N ASP A 106 -12.28 3.69 0.30
CA ASP A 106 -12.96 4.77 0.99
C ASP A 106 -12.81 6.13 0.34
N ILE A 107 -12.72 6.22 -1.00
CA ILE A 107 -12.62 7.52 -1.67
C ILE A 107 -14.02 8.13 -1.75
N VAL A 108 -14.35 9.00 -0.79
CA VAL A 108 -15.67 9.65 -0.73
C VAL A 108 -15.78 10.72 -1.81
N PRO A 109 -16.85 10.74 -2.62
CA PRO A 109 -17.06 11.77 -3.65
C PRO A 109 -17.09 13.19 -3.07
N GLU A 110 -16.48 14.13 -3.79
CA GLU A 110 -16.49 15.56 -3.49
C GLU A 110 -16.84 16.37 -4.74
N ASP A 111 -17.16 17.65 -4.56
CA ASP A 111 -17.53 18.59 -5.62
C ASP A 111 -16.33 19.17 -6.38
N ASN A 112 -15.11 18.75 -6.01
CA ASN A 112 -13.84 19.11 -6.61
C ASN A 112 -13.13 17.89 -7.21
N ASP A 113 -12.29 18.14 -8.22
CA ASP A 113 -11.43 17.11 -8.79
C ASP A 113 -10.26 16.87 -7.84
N ARG A 114 -9.84 15.61 -7.68
CA ARG A 114 -8.75 15.21 -6.79
C ARG A 114 -7.74 14.33 -7.52
N TYR A 115 -6.52 14.33 -7.03
CA TYR A 115 -5.48 13.39 -7.44
C TYR A 115 -5.27 12.36 -6.36
N LEU A 116 -5.37 11.09 -6.75
CA LEU A 116 -4.98 9.97 -5.92
C LEU A 116 -3.60 9.49 -6.36
N PHE A 117 -2.74 9.23 -5.39
CA PHE A 117 -1.42 8.69 -5.64
C PHE A 117 -1.06 7.57 -4.69
N LEU A 118 -0.18 6.70 -5.19
CA LEU A 118 0.42 5.61 -4.44
C LEU A 118 1.93 5.79 -4.46
N LEU A 119 2.54 5.87 -3.30
CA LEU A 119 3.96 6.11 -3.11
C LEU A 119 4.61 4.90 -2.42
N ALA A 120 5.86 4.62 -2.74
CA ALA A 120 6.69 3.66 -2.02
C ALA A 120 7.98 4.31 -1.54
N GLY A 121 8.45 3.96 -0.34
CA GLY A 121 9.74 4.37 0.21
C GLY A 121 10.52 3.17 0.74
N THR A 122 11.84 3.30 0.88
CA THR A 122 12.72 2.24 1.38
C THR A 122 12.95 2.31 2.88
N SER A 123 12.47 3.38 3.51
CA SER A 123 12.49 3.55 4.96
C SER A 123 11.26 4.31 5.42
N ARG A 124 11.03 4.27 6.73
CA ARG A 124 10.02 5.08 7.39
C ARG A 124 10.69 6.25 8.08
N LEU A 125 10.11 7.43 7.97
CA LEU A 125 10.61 8.60 8.68
C LEU A 125 10.41 8.44 10.19
N PRO A 126 11.38 8.85 11.01
CA PRO A 126 11.24 8.81 12.47
C PRO A 126 10.22 9.82 13.00
N SER A 127 9.88 10.83 12.18
CA SER A 127 8.83 11.81 12.42
C SER A 127 8.16 12.17 11.09
N PRO A 128 6.88 12.53 11.08
CA PRO A 128 6.19 13.02 9.88
C PRO A 128 6.94 14.17 9.22
N SER A 129 6.98 14.19 7.89
CA SER A 129 7.56 15.34 7.16
C SER A 129 6.71 16.59 7.30
N PHE A 130 5.39 16.41 7.41
CA PHE A 130 4.40 17.47 7.57
C PHE A 130 3.13 16.90 8.20
N ASP A 131 2.32 17.77 8.81
CA ASP A 131 1.05 17.42 9.45
C ASP A 131 -0.09 17.97 8.60
N SER A 132 -1.02 17.11 8.16
CA SER A 132 -2.25 17.56 7.51
C SER A 132 -3.33 17.63 8.57
N THR A 133 -3.94 18.79 8.76
CA THR A 133 -5.05 18.92 9.73
C THR A 133 -6.27 18.10 9.36
N ARG A 134 -6.38 17.66 8.10
CA ARG A 134 -7.50 16.84 7.62
C ARG A 134 -7.22 15.35 7.77
N SER A 135 -5.96 14.91 7.86
CA SER A 135 -5.60 13.49 7.85
C SER A 135 -5.24 12.97 9.24
N VAL A 136 -5.81 11.83 9.61
CA VAL A 136 -5.43 11.05 10.79
C VAL A 136 -4.04 10.46 10.60
N TYR A 137 -3.75 9.97 9.41
CA TYR A 137 -2.41 9.48 9.05
C TYR A 137 -1.55 10.60 8.51
N LYS A 138 -0.26 10.57 8.83
CA LYS A 138 0.70 11.56 8.38
C LYS A 138 1.63 10.97 7.34
N PHE A 139 2.18 11.84 6.49
CA PHE A 139 3.16 11.41 5.50
C PHE A 139 4.48 11.01 6.17
N CYS A 140 4.88 9.77 5.94
CA CYS A 140 5.94 9.14 6.72
C CYS A 140 6.88 8.24 5.90
N LEU A 141 6.81 8.29 4.57
CA LEU A 141 7.77 7.60 3.73
C LEU A 141 9.10 8.37 3.70
N GLY A 142 10.19 7.63 3.88
CA GLY A 142 11.56 8.15 3.85
C GLY A 142 12.46 7.38 2.89
N GLY A 143 13.72 7.81 2.79
CA GLY A 143 14.67 7.23 1.84
C GLY A 143 14.37 7.66 0.41
N GLN A 144 14.55 6.75 -0.54
CA GLN A 144 14.15 6.98 -1.93
C GLN A 144 12.64 6.75 -2.06
N VAL A 145 11.88 7.83 -2.23
CA VAL A 145 10.43 7.77 -2.45
C VAL A 145 10.13 7.77 -3.94
N GLU A 146 9.32 6.80 -4.37
CA GLU A 146 8.92 6.60 -5.77
C GLU A 146 7.40 6.60 -5.92
N TRP A 147 6.93 7.11 -7.06
CA TRP A 147 5.52 7.05 -7.45
C TRP A 147 5.23 5.70 -8.08
N LEU A 148 4.39 4.90 -7.43
CA LEU A 148 3.90 3.64 -7.99
C LEU A 148 2.74 3.90 -8.97
N ALA A 149 1.85 4.83 -8.62
CA ALA A 149 0.72 5.18 -9.46
C ALA A 149 0.16 6.58 -9.20
N TRP A 150 -0.60 7.08 -10.17
CA TRP A 150 -1.26 8.39 -10.15
C TRP A 150 -2.58 8.32 -10.92
N TYR A 151 -3.66 8.82 -10.30
CA TYR A 151 -5.01 8.79 -10.86
C TYR A 151 -5.72 10.13 -10.71
N ASP A 152 -6.48 10.50 -11.73
CA ASP A 152 -7.41 11.63 -11.70
C ASP A 152 -8.76 11.11 -11.18
N ILE A 153 -9.21 11.64 -10.04
CA ILE A 153 -10.49 11.35 -9.42
C ILE A 153 -11.42 12.51 -9.75
N PRO A 154 -12.32 12.35 -10.74
CA PRO A 154 -13.20 13.43 -11.14
C PRO A 154 -14.19 13.76 -10.03
N LYS A 155 -14.54 15.04 -9.93
CA LYS A 155 -15.64 15.49 -9.08
C LYS A 155 -16.93 14.76 -9.43
N ARG A 156 -17.78 14.55 -8.43
CA ARG A 156 -19.11 13.98 -8.62
C ARG A 156 -20.15 14.86 -7.95
N THR A 157 -21.32 14.96 -8.58
CA THR A 157 -22.45 15.65 -7.97
C THR A 157 -22.92 14.82 -6.78
N ILE A 158 -22.71 15.35 -5.59
CA ILE A 158 -23.25 14.79 -4.35
C ILE A 158 -24.76 15.07 -4.35
N SER A 159 -25.57 14.04 -4.12
CA SER A 159 -27.01 14.21 -3.97
C SER A 159 -27.35 14.85 -2.62
N GLU A 160 -28.48 15.55 -2.54
CA GLU A 160 -28.99 16.12 -1.28
C GLU A 160 -29.14 15.06 -0.17
N GLN A 161 -29.43 13.81 -0.56
CA GLN A 161 -29.50 12.67 0.35
C GLN A 161 -28.12 12.29 0.93
N GLU A 162 -27.06 12.33 0.12
CA GLU A 162 -25.68 12.09 0.57
C GLU A 162 -25.16 13.23 1.45
N GLU A 163 -25.50 14.48 1.12
CA GLU A 163 -25.19 15.65 1.95
C GLU A 163 -25.91 15.59 3.31
N THR A 164 -27.18 15.17 3.32
CA THR A 164 -27.94 14.97 4.56
C THR A 164 -27.39 13.82 5.39
N ALA A 165 -27.00 12.71 4.75
CA ALA A 165 -26.33 11.59 5.40
C ALA A 165 -24.99 12.01 6.01
N PHE A 166 -24.24 12.89 5.34
CA PHE A 166 -23.02 13.50 5.86
C PHE A 166 -23.28 14.31 7.14
N LEU A 167 -24.24 15.24 7.10
CA LEU A 167 -24.59 16.05 8.28
C LEU A 167 -25.07 15.18 9.45
N ALA A 168 -25.81 14.09 9.18
CA ALA A 168 -26.31 13.19 10.19
C ALA A 168 -25.20 12.44 10.97
N ARG A 169 -23.99 12.27 10.41
CA ARG A 169 -22.84 11.65 11.12
C ARG A 169 -22.30 12.51 12.26
N THR A 170 -22.45 13.83 12.14
CA THR A 170 -21.96 14.77 13.15
C THR A 170 -22.82 14.74 14.43
N VAL A 171 -23.96 14.06 14.37
CA VAL A 171 -24.87 13.85 15.50
C VAL A 171 -24.58 12.46 16.07
N ASN A 172 -24.25 12.38 17.37
CA ASN A 172 -23.92 11.15 18.11
C ASN A 172 -25.02 10.08 18.05
N SER A 173 -25.16 9.42 16.92
CA SER A 173 -26.08 8.31 16.69
C SER A 173 -25.32 7.00 16.90
N ILE A 174 -25.86 6.14 17.77
CA ILE A 174 -25.31 4.80 18.06
C ILE A 174 -25.46 3.86 16.85
N GLY A 175 -26.22 4.26 15.82
CA GLY A 175 -26.38 3.46 14.61
C GLY A 175 -27.13 4.21 13.52
N MET A 176 -26.40 4.72 12.55
CA MET A 176 -26.91 5.00 11.21
C MET A 176 -25.99 4.28 10.22
N ALA A 177 -26.58 3.61 9.23
CA ALA A 177 -25.79 3.02 8.16
C ALA A 177 -25.06 4.13 7.41
N ASP A 178 -23.77 3.93 7.17
CA ASP A 178 -22.98 4.76 6.28
C ASP A 178 -23.52 4.56 4.85
N TYR A 179 -24.22 5.56 4.31
CA TYR A 179 -24.76 5.54 2.94
C TYR A 179 -23.78 6.11 1.90
N ASN A 180 -22.56 6.50 2.28
CA ASN A 180 -21.67 7.10 1.31
C ASN A 180 -21.25 6.07 0.28
N GLN A 181 -21.45 6.39 -1.00
CA GLN A 181 -20.82 5.65 -2.08
C GLN A 181 -19.32 5.95 -2.02
N ALA A 182 -18.56 5.07 -1.38
CA ALA A 182 -17.11 5.10 -1.43
C ALA A 182 -16.61 4.45 -2.74
N ASP A 183 -15.74 5.15 -3.45
CA ASP A 183 -15.01 4.55 -4.56
C ASP A 183 -13.81 3.76 -4.06
N LYS A 184 -13.40 2.79 -4.89
CA LYS A 184 -12.16 2.04 -4.71
C LYS A 184 -11.33 2.14 -5.99
N VAL A 185 -10.03 2.36 -5.84
CA VAL A 185 -9.07 2.31 -6.95
C VAL A 185 -8.14 1.13 -6.74
N VAL A 186 -8.14 0.22 -7.72
CA VAL A 186 -7.26 -0.95 -7.71
C VAL A 186 -6.06 -0.69 -8.61
N VAL A 187 -4.88 -0.72 -8.01
CA VAL A 187 -3.58 -0.55 -8.68
C VAL A 187 -2.92 -1.92 -8.78
N LYS A 188 -2.55 -2.33 -9.99
CA LYS A 188 -1.70 -3.52 -10.19
C LYS A 188 -0.30 -3.05 -10.54
N PHE A 189 0.63 -3.28 -9.63
CA PHE A 189 2.03 -2.89 -9.79
C PHE A 189 2.89 -4.11 -10.13
N ASN A 190 3.71 -3.98 -11.18
CA ASN A 190 4.61 -5.03 -11.61
C ASN A 190 6.04 -4.64 -11.23
N PHE A 191 6.68 -5.46 -10.40
CA PHE A 191 8.09 -5.28 -10.11
C PHE A 191 8.94 -5.86 -11.25
N GLU A 192 9.85 -5.05 -11.75
CA GLU A 192 10.89 -5.53 -12.67
C GLU A 192 11.94 -6.31 -11.88
N ASN A 193 12.11 -7.60 -12.19
CA ASN A 193 13.06 -8.47 -11.46
C ASN A 193 14.50 -7.95 -11.46
N ALA A 194 14.92 -7.21 -12.50
CA ALA A 194 16.24 -6.60 -12.54
C ALA A 194 16.42 -5.52 -11.46
N LYS A 195 15.39 -4.70 -11.25
CA LYS A 195 15.36 -3.69 -10.19
C LYS A 195 15.26 -4.34 -8.81
N LEU A 196 14.41 -5.37 -8.66
CA LEU A 196 14.32 -6.15 -7.42
C LEU A 196 15.64 -6.81 -7.04
N SER A 197 16.36 -7.38 -8.01
CA SER A 197 17.67 -7.98 -7.77
C SER A 197 18.66 -6.96 -7.23
N THR A 198 18.68 -5.75 -7.81
CA THR A 198 19.55 -4.66 -7.38
C THR A 198 19.16 -4.17 -5.98
N PHE A 199 17.85 -4.01 -5.74
CA PHE A 199 17.27 -3.63 -4.46
C PHE A 199 17.68 -4.64 -3.36
N LEU A 200 17.39 -5.92 -3.55
CA LEU A 200 17.74 -6.99 -2.60
C LEU A 200 19.26 -7.12 -2.40
N ALA A 201 20.06 -6.98 -3.47
CA ALA A 201 21.52 -7.05 -3.38
C ALA A 201 22.13 -5.86 -2.59
N SER A 202 21.44 -4.72 -2.53
CA SER A 202 21.87 -3.57 -1.74
C SER A 202 21.64 -3.74 -0.23
N GLY A 203 20.97 -4.83 0.18
CA GLY A 203 20.54 -5.06 1.56
C GLY A 203 19.19 -4.41 1.88
N GLU A 204 18.62 -3.64 0.95
CA GLU A 204 17.25 -3.15 1.04
C GLU A 204 16.29 -4.30 0.71
N SER A 205 15.43 -4.65 1.68
CA SER A 205 14.46 -5.74 1.56
C SER A 205 13.07 -5.31 2.02
N THR A 206 12.87 -4.03 2.33
CA THR A 206 11.59 -3.54 2.86
C THR A 206 11.13 -2.34 2.07
N LEU A 207 9.89 -2.39 1.61
CA LEU A 207 9.18 -1.28 1.01
C LEU A 207 8.06 -0.86 1.94
N TYR A 208 7.94 0.45 2.15
CA TYR A 208 6.83 1.07 2.84
C TYR A 208 5.94 1.72 1.79
N VAL A 209 4.65 1.43 1.78
CA VAL A 209 3.71 1.94 0.78
C VAL A 209 2.66 2.80 1.46
N GLN A 210 2.35 3.94 0.86
CA GLN A 210 1.33 4.85 1.38
C GLN A 210 0.56 5.48 0.23
N ALA A 211 -0.76 5.54 0.36
CA ALA A 211 -1.62 6.29 -0.54
C ALA A 211 -1.85 7.71 -0.02
N GLY A 212 -2.08 8.64 -0.93
CA GLY A 212 -2.53 9.98 -0.60
C GLY A 212 -3.50 10.55 -1.62
N LEU A 213 -4.36 11.43 -1.14
CA LEU A 213 -5.38 12.12 -1.91
C LEU A 213 -5.25 13.62 -1.69
N ILE A 214 -5.23 14.39 -2.77
CA ILE A 214 -5.13 15.85 -2.74
C ILE A 214 -6.09 16.49 -3.73
N ASP A 215 -6.59 17.68 -3.42
CA ASP A 215 -7.30 18.51 -4.38
C ASP A 215 -6.41 18.84 -5.57
N LYS A 216 -6.96 18.64 -6.77
CA LYS A 216 -6.26 18.89 -8.03
C LYS A 216 -5.77 20.32 -8.15
N LYS A 217 -6.61 21.27 -7.72
CA LYS A 217 -6.26 22.69 -7.68
C LYS A 217 -5.05 22.97 -6.78
N GLU A 218 -5.02 22.38 -5.58
CA GLU A 218 -3.91 22.58 -4.63
C GLU A 218 -2.61 21.99 -5.16
N TRP A 219 -2.69 20.82 -5.80
CA TRP A 219 -1.54 20.23 -6.48
C TRP A 219 -1.04 21.11 -7.64
N ASP A 220 -1.94 21.58 -8.50
CA ASP A 220 -1.58 22.41 -9.64
C ASP A 220 -0.97 23.75 -9.20
N ASP A 221 -1.48 24.35 -8.13
CA ASP A 221 -0.91 25.56 -7.53
C ASP A 221 0.48 25.29 -6.94
N ALA A 222 0.70 24.14 -6.30
CA ALA A 222 2.01 23.72 -5.82
C ALA A 222 3.02 23.57 -6.97
N MET A 223 2.63 22.91 -8.06
CA MET A 223 3.45 22.74 -9.26
C MET A 223 3.73 24.07 -9.98
N ALA A 224 2.85 25.05 -9.83
CA ALA A 224 3.05 26.43 -10.29
C ALA A 224 3.91 27.29 -9.33
N GLY A 225 4.41 26.73 -8.23
CA GLY A 225 5.26 27.41 -7.27
C GLY A 225 4.52 28.34 -6.30
N LYS A 226 3.19 28.20 -6.16
CA LYS A 226 2.38 29.02 -5.25
C LYS A 226 2.34 28.49 -3.80
N GLY A 227 3.03 27.37 -3.56
CA GLY A 227 2.93 26.62 -2.31
C GLY A 227 1.87 25.52 -2.41
N ILE A 228 2.02 24.50 -1.56
CA ILE A 228 1.06 23.41 -1.42
C ILE A 228 0.28 23.63 -0.13
N ASN A 229 -1.04 23.62 -0.20
CA ASN A 229 -1.85 23.51 1.00
C ASN A 229 -1.84 22.05 1.47
N ILE A 230 -0.97 21.74 2.43
CA ILE A 230 -0.85 20.39 2.99
C ILE A 230 -2.07 19.98 3.81
N ASP A 231 -2.90 20.95 4.26
CA ASP A 231 -4.04 20.69 5.12
C ASP A 231 -5.19 19.97 4.39
N SER A 232 -5.20 19.97 3.05
CA SER A 232 -6.19 19.23 2.26
C SER A 232 -5.79 17.78 2.00
N LEU A 233 -4.55 17.39 2.31
CA LEU A 233 -4.06 16.03 2.06
C LEU A 233 -4.74 15.03 2.99
N ILE A 234 -5.15 13.89 2.44
CA ILE A 234 -5.58 12.72 3.20
C ILE A 234 -4.64 11.57 2.86
N PHE A 235 -4.15 10.87 3.88
CA PHE A 235 -3.28 9.72 3.71
C PHE A 235 -3.96 8.43 4.16
N SER A 236 -3.51 7.30 3.61
CA SER A 236 -3.72 5.99 4.22
C SER A 236 -2.70 5.74 5.34
N GLU A 237 -2.92 4.64 6.06
CA GLU A 237 -1.88 3.88 6.76
C GLU A 237 -0.70 3.54 5.85
N ILE A 238 0.37 3.05 6.48
CA ILE A 238 1.57 2.61 5.78
C ILE A 238 1.61 1.10 5.82
N ASP A 239 1.62 0.48 4.64
CA ASP A 239 1.85 -0.95 4.51
C ASP A 239 3.34 -1.21 4.38
N LYS A 240 3.79 -2.32 4.93
CA LYS A 240 5.17 -2.77 4.91
C LYS A 240 5.28 -4.09 4.17
N ILE A 241 6.01 -4.07 3.06
CA ILE A 241 6.27 -5.23 2.23
C ILE A 241 7.73 -5.62 2.40
N THR A 242 7.97 -6.79 2.98
CA THR A 242 9.31 -7.37 3.10
C THR A 242 9.57 -8.34 1.95
N LEU A 243 10.50 -8.00 1.08
CA LEU A 243 10.92 -8.83 -0.05
C LEU A 243 12.04 -9.80 0.39
N MET A 244 11.82 -11.08 0.14
CA MET A 244 12.76 -12.15 0.45
C MET A 244 13.32 -12.72 -0.85
N ASN A 245 14.64 -12.93 -0.89
CA ASN A 245 15.28 -13.52 -2.06
C ASN A 245 15.07 -15.05 -2.06
N GLY A 246 14.38 -15.58 -3.07
CA GLY A 246 14.18 -17.00 -3.29
C GLY A 246 12.90 -17.53 -2.66
N SER A 247 13.02 -18.39 -1.64
CA SER A 247 11.90 -19.09 -0.99
C SER A 247 11.60 -18.52 0.39
N CYS A 248 10.40 -18.80 0.91
CA CYS A 248 10.08 -18.49 2.31
C CYS A 248 11.06 -19.19 3.26
N PRO A 249 11.49 -18.53 4.35
CA PRO A 249 12.42 -19.11 5.31
C PRO A 249 11.78 -20.23 6.13
N ASP A 250 12.61 -21.04 6.79
CA ASP A 250 12.13 -22.08 7.70
C ASP A 250 11.25 -21.44 8.80
N GLY A 251 10.14 -22.10 9.14
CA GLY A 251 9.14 -21.54 10.08
C GLY A 251 8.03 -20.70 9.44
N TYR A 252 8.06 -20.55 8.11
CA TYR A 252 7.01 -19.89 7.33
C TYR A 252 6.32 -20.87 6.39
N THR A 253 5.04 -20.59 6.11
CA THR A 253 4.22 -21.26 5.11
C THR A 253 4.23 -20.43 3.83
N ALA A 254 4.52 -21.07 2.70
CA ALA A 254 4.48 -20.46 1.38
C ALA A 254 3.09 -20.56 0.77
N GLN A 255 2.48 -19.41 0.51
CA GLN A 255 1.18 -19.29 -0.15
C GLN A 255 1.35 -18.65 -1.52
N THR A 256 0.78 -19.26 -2.55
CA THR A 256 0.83 -18.73 -3.92
C THR A 256 -0.52 -18.15 -4.30
N ALA A 257 -0.51 -16.93 -4.81
CA ALA A 257 -1.70 -16.31 -5.35
C ALA A 257 -1.98 -16.78 -6.79
N ASP A 258 -3.25 -17.02 -7.09
CA ASP A 258 -3.72 -17.18 -8.46
C ASP A 258 -3.93 -15.82 -9.15
N ASP A 259 -4.40 -15.84 -10.40
CA ASP A 259 -4.63 -14.64 -11.21
C ASP A 259 -5.65 -13.67 -10.59
N ASP A 260 -6.56 -14.20 -9.77
CA ASP A 260 -7.59 -13.42 -9.08
C ASP A 260 -7.11 -12.86 -7.73
N GLY A 261 -5.97 -13.35 -7.23
CA GLY A 261 -5.36 -12.98 -5.96
C GLY A 261 -5.80 -13.89 -4.81
N LEU A 262 -6.39 -15.05 -5.08
CA LEU A 262 -6.74 -16.03 -4.06
C LEU A 262 -5.48 -16.81 -3.69
N LEU A 263 -5.17 -16.82 -2.39
CA LEU A 263 -4.04 -17.56 -1.85
C LEU A 263 -4.39 -19.03 -1.68
N SER A 264 -3.55 -19.88 -2.26
CA SER A 264 -3.55 -21.33 -2.06
C SER A 264 -2.25 -21.74 -1.38
N SER A 265 -2.36 -22.62 -0.38
CA SER A 265 -1.17 -23.17 0.27
C SER A 265 -0.44 -24.08 -0.72
N SER A 266 0.78 -23.71 -1.09
CA SER A 266 1.66 -24.68 -1.76
C SER A 266 2.18 -25.65 -0.70
N SER A 267 1.99 -26.95 -0.89
CA SER A 267 2.74 -27.92 -0.10
C SER A 267 4.22 -27.69 -0.40
N ALA A 268 5.00 -27.26 0.60
CA ALA A 268 6.43 -27.04 0.45
C ALA A 268 7.08 -28.24 -0.28
N PRO A 269 8.03 -28.02 -1.21
CA PRO A 269 8.77 -29.12 -1.79
C PRO A 269 9.47 -29.83 -0.63
N THR A 270 9.11 -31.09 -0.40
CA THR A 270 9.81 -31.96 0.53
C THR A 270 11.29 -31.84 0.22
N LYS A 271 12.11 -31.34 1.16
CA LYS A 271 13.57 -31.44 1.06
C LYS A 271 13.86 -32.93 0.87
N SER A 272 14.12 -33.31 -0.38
CA SER A 272 14.65 -34.61 -0.77
C SER A 272 16.06 -34.65 -0.20
N GLY A 273 16.18 -35.02 1.08
CA GLY A 273 17.47 -35.34 1.70
C GLY A 273 18.13 -36.44 0.89
N GLY A 274 19.24 -36.10 0.27
CA GLY A 274 20.10 -37.03 -0.45
C GLY A 274 20.90 -37.94 0.47
N ASP A 275 21.46 -38.94 -0.19
CA ASP A 275 22.68 -39.69 0.13
C ASP A 275 22.67 -40.68 1.30
N THR A 276 22.51 -41.96 0.92
CA THR A 276 23.45 -42.99 1.39
C THR A 276 24.25 -43.53 0.22
N SER A 277 25.51 -43.09 0.19
CA SER A 277 26.70 -43.67 -0.43
C SER A 277 26.65 -45.19 -0.62
N GLY A 278 27.17 -45.64 -1.77
CA GLY A 278 27.48 -47.03 -2.03
C GLY A 278 28.57 -47.57 -1.09
N ASP A 279 28.48 -48.87 -0.83
CA ASP A 279 29.57 -49.67 -0.28
C ASP A 279 29.84 -50.84 -1.24
N THR A 280 31.06 -50.83 -1.78
CA THR A 280 31.65 -51.90 -2.58
C THR A 280 32.18 -52.99 -1.65
N GLY A 281 31.47 -54.11 -1.55
CA GLY A 281 31.92 -55.29 -0.82
C GLY A 281 32.07 -56.52 -1.72
N ALA A 282 33.28 -56.77 -2.21
CA ALA A 282 33.67 -58.04 -2.82
C ALA A 282 33.93 -59.12 -1.74
N THR A 283 33.35 -60.31 -1.93
CA THR A 283 33.76 -61.68 -1.49
C THR A 283 32.49 -62.56 -1.53
N LYS A 284 32.41 -63.74 -2.13
CA LYS A 284 33.35 -64.81 -2.52
C LYS A 284 32.88 -65.44 -3.83
#